data_AF-A0A351JA82-F1
#
_entry.id   AF-A0A351JA82-F1
#
_cell.length_a   1.000
_cell.length_b   1.000
_cell.length_c   1.000
_cell.angle_alpha   90.00
_cell.angle_beta   90.00
_cell.angle_gamma   90.00
#
_symmetry.space_group_name_H-M   'P 1'
#
loop_
_entity.id
_entity.type
_entity.pdbx_description
1 polymer ?
#
loop_
_entity_poly.entity_id
_entity_poly.type
_entity_poly.pdbx_seq_one_letter_code
_entity_poly.pdbx_strand_id
1 'polypeptide(L)'
;KFVGCDTEGCEIYIVGLDGCRVQAQSAIESLAAILAVPSREFLIVETLGAIGWLAKFGGFLSRQLHFVKIGRPIVAHGIIRSYDLLCELVESVKKELSVIAAKDQETGNPDHRR
;
A
#
# COMPACT_ATOMS: atom_id res chain seq x y z
N LYS A 1 -0.65 9.76 5.34
CA LYS A 1 0.31 9.98 6.45
C LYS A 1 1.65 9.35 6.08
N PHE A 2 2.74 10.09 6.15
CA PHE A 2 4.09 9.55 5.97
C PHE A 2 4.45 8.60 7.13
N VAL A 3 5.05 7.46 6.80
CA VAL A 3 5.48 6.43 7.76
C VAL A 3 6.99 6.43 7.94
N GLY A 4 7.73 6.53 6.84
CA GLY A 4 9.18 6.41 6.80
C GLY A 4 9.65 6.06 5.40
N CYS A 5 10.93 5.70 5.28
CA CYS A 5 11.50 5.18 4.05
C CYS A 5 11.86 3.70 4.21
N ASP A 6 11.79 2.94 3.11
CA ASP A 6 12.33 1.58 3.08
C ASP A 6 13.86 1.57 2.89
N THR A 7 14.42 0.38 2.71
CA THR A 7 15.87 0.17 2.50
C THR A 7 16.38 0.71 1.17
N GLU A 8 15.50 0.90 0.19
CA GLU A 8 15.82 1.41 -1.15
C GLU A 8 15.61 2.93 -1.25
N GLY A 9 15.17 3.57 -0.16
CA GLY A 9 14.91 5.00 -0.10
C GLY A 9 13.53 5.41 -0.59
N CYS A 10 12.63 4.46 -0.87
CA CYS A 10 11.25 4.76 -1.24
C CYS A 10 10.47 5.29 -0.03
N GLU A 11 9.77 6.40 -0.21
CA GLU A 11 8.91 6.98 0.82
C GLU A 11 7.59 6.21 0.96
N ILE A 12 7.28 5.76 2.17
CA ILE A 12 6.08 4.97 2.47
C ILE A 12 5.01 5.86 3.09
N TYR A 13 3.81 5.78 2.52
CA TYR A 13 2.64 6.52 2.97
C TYR A 13 1.46 5.59 3.27
N ILE A 14 0.72 5.88 4.35
CA ILE A 14 -0.58 5.26 4.63
C ILE A 14 -1.69 6.19 4.18
N VAL A 15 -2.60 5.65 3.38
CA VAL A 15 -3.81 6.33 2.93
C VAL A 15 -5.03 5.54 3.41
N GLY A 16 -5.87 6.17 4.25
CA GLY A 16 -7.12 5.59 4.70
C GLY A 16 -8.24 5.92 3.72
N LEU A 17 -8.72 4.91 2.98
CA LEU A 17 -9.70 5.10 1.90
C LEU A 17 -11.11 4.57 2.23
N ASP A 18 -11.27 3.96 3.41
CA ASP A 18 -12.50 3.28 3.85
C ASP A 18 -13.16 2.48 2.71
N GLY A 19 -14.45 2.66 2.45
CA GLY A 19 -15.17 2.02 1.34
C GLY A 19 -14.93 2.63 -0.06
N CYS A 20 -14.21 3.76 -0.16
CA CYS A 20 -14.03 4.52 -1.39
C CYS A 20 -12.71 4.20 -2.12
N ARG A 21 -12.16 3.00 -1.91
CA ARG A 21 -10.85 2.60 -2.45
C ARG A 21 -10.73 2.81 -3.96
N VAL A 22 -11.70 2.31 -4.73
CA VAL A 22 -11.63 2.37 -6.20
C VAL A 22 -11.66 3.82 -6.69
N GLN A 23 -12.56 4.63 -6.13
CA GLN A 23 -12.68 6.04 -6.49
C GLN A 23 -11.43 6.82 -6.12
N ALA A 24 -10.86 6.57 -4.94
CA ALA A 24 -9.66 7.24 -4.50
C ALA A 24 -8.42 6.83 -5.30
N GLN A 25 -8.29 5.56 -5.67
CA GLN A 25 -7.24 5.11 -6.57
C GLN A 25 -7.34 5.83 -7.93
N SER A 26 -8.53 5.84 -8.54
CA SER A 26 -8.73 6.57 -9.80
C SER A 26 -8.47 8.07 -9.68
N ALA A 27 -8.80 8.68 -8.54
CA ALA A 27 -8.52 10.10 -8.30
C ALA A 27 -7.02 10.37 -8.19
N ILE A 28 -6.26 9.52 -7.49
CA ILE A 28 -4.80 9.63 -7.38
C ILE A 28 -4.15 9.45 -8.76
N GLU A 29 -4.56 8.44 -9.51
CA GLU A 29 -4.04 8.18 -10.86
C GLU A 29 -4.35 9.34 -11.82
N SER A 30 -5.57 9.89 -11.76
CA SER A 30 -5.97 11.06 -12.57
C SER A 30 -5.16 12.30 -12.19
N LEU A 31 -4.94 12.54 -10.89
CA LEU A 31 -4.13 13.66 -10.42
C LEU A 31 -2.66 13.51 -10.86
N ALA A 32 -2.10 12.30 -10.76
CA ALA A 32 -0.76 12.03 -11.24
C ALA A 32 -0.63 12.31 -12.75
N ALA A 33 -1.61 11.88 -13.55
CA ALA A 33 -1.64 12.17 -14.98
C ALA A 33 -1.69 13.68 -15.28
N ILE A 34 -2.51 14.44 -14.54
CA ILE A 34 -2.61 15.90 -14.68
C ILE A 34 -1.29 16.58 -14.32
N LEU A 35 -0.60 16.09 -13.29
CA LEU A 35 0.68 16.62 -12.84
C LEU A 35 1.88 16.08 -13.64
N ALA A 36 1.63 15.30 -14.70
CA ALA A 36 2.65 14.61 -15.49
C ALA A 36 3.60 13.75 -14.65
N VAL A 37 3.12 13.24 -13.51
CA VAL A 37 3.84 12.29 -12.67
C VAL A 37 3.80 10.93 -13.37
N PRO A 38 4.97 10.37 -13.75
CA PRO A 38 5.04 9.04 -14.33
C PRO A 38 4.43 8.00 -13.39
N SER A 39 3.68 7.04 -13.94
CA SER A 39 3.09 5.94 -13.17
C SER A 39 4.11 5.05 -12.44
N ARG A 40 5.41 5.21 -12.74
CA ARG A 40 6.53 4.54 -12.07
C ARG A 40 6.98 5.23 -10.77
N GLU A 41 6.59 6.48 -10.51
CA GLU A 41 7.04 7.23 -9.33
C GLU A 41 6.22 6.93 -8.07
N PHE A 42 5.09 6.24 -8.19
CA PHE A 42 4.29 5.83 -7.06
C PHE A 42 3.64 4.47 -7.31
N LEU A 43 3.46 3.70 -6.23
CA LEU A 43 2.80 2.41 -6.25
C LEU A 43 1.68 2.39 -5.20
N ILE A 44 0.45 2.09 -5.64
CA ILE A 44 -0.70 1.97 -4.75
C ILE A 44 -0.88 0.51 -4.35
N VAL A 45 -0.62 0.20 -3.07
CA VAL A 45 -0.70 -1.16 -2.54
C VAL A 45 -1.96 -1.33 -1.68
N GLU A 46 -2.73 -2.37 -1.96
CA GLU A 46 -3.88 -2.78 -1.15
C GLU A 46 -3.40 -3.70 -0.02
N THR A 47 -3.46 -3.23 1.22
CA THR A 47 -2.96 -3.97 2.40
C THR A 47 -4.08 -4.67 3.17
N LEU A 48 -5.33 -4.26 2.97
CA LEU A 48 -6.50 -4.80 3.68
C LEU A 48 -6.85 -6.22 3.21
N GLY A 49 -6.43 -6.64 2.02
CA GLY A 49 -6.54 -8.01 1.51
C GLY A 49 -5.64 -8.99 2.25
N ALA A 50 -4.46 -8.56 2.71
CA ALA A 50 -3.51 -9.41 3.44
C ALA A 50 -3.91 -9.65 4.90
N ILE A 51 -4.82 -8.84 5.46
CA ILE A 51 -5.33 -9.05 6.82
C ILE A 51 -6.60 -9.90 6.84
N GLY A 52 -6.63 -10.87 7.75
CA GLY A 52 -7.73 -11.81 7.91
C GLY A 52 -9.02 -11.16 8.44
N TRP A 53 -10.13 -11.88 8.28
CA TRP A 53 -11.46 -11.45 8.72
C TRP A 53 -11.53 -11.15 10.23
N LEU A 54 -10.73 -11.83 11.06
CA LEU A 54 -10.59 -11.57 12.50
C LEU A 54 -10.14 -10.13 12.76
N ALA A 55 -9.10 -9.65 12.07
CA ALA A 55 -8.62 -8.29 12.23
C ALA A 55 -9.66 -7.25 11.77
N LYS A 56 -10.35 -7.54 10.66
CA LYS A 56 -11.44 -6.70 10.13
C LYS A 56 -12.60 -6.60 11.12
N PHE A 57 -13.04 -7.74 11.66
CA PHE A 57 -14.15 -7.80 12.62
C PHE A 57 -13.79 -7.15 13.95
N GLY A 58 -12.60 -7.41 14.50
CA GLY A 58 -12.14 -6.73 15.70
C GLY A 58 -12.06 -5.20 15.51
N GLY A 59 -11.64 -4.76 14.32
CA GLY A 59 -11.59 -3.35 13.94
C GLY A 59 -12.99 -2.74 13.91
N PHE A 60 -13.96 -3.44 13.32
CA PHE A 60 -15.37 -3.06 13.32
C PHE A 60 -15.94 -2.97 14.74
N LEU A 61 -15.74 -3.99 15.58
CA LEU A 61 -16.18 -4.00 16.98
C LEU A 61 -15.60 -2.82 17.77
N SER A 62 -14.30 -2.55 17.59
CA SER A 62 -13.63 -1.48 18.33
C SER A 62 -14.03 -0.08 17.83
N ARG A 63 -14.26 0.10 16.53
CA ARG A 63 -14.49 1.42 15.91
C ARG A 63 -15.96 1.81 15.84
N GLN A 64 -16.84 0.85 15.51
CA GLN A 64 -18.26 1.12 15.28
C GLN A 64 -19.13 0.82 16.51
N LEU A 65 -18.81 -0.24 17.27
CA LEU A 65 -19.60 -0.62 18.45
C LEU A 65 -18.97 -0.13 19.77
N HIS A 66 -17.85 0.60 19.70
CA HIS A 66 -17.09 1.07 20.85
C HIS A 66 -16.69 -0.03 21.87
N PHE A 67 -16.71 -1.30 21.47
CA PHE A 67 -16.27 -2.43 22.29
C PHE A 67 -14.76 -2.58 22.26
N VAL A 68 -14.06 -1.51 22.62
CA VAL A 68 -12.61 -1.37 22.51
C VAL A 68 -11.86 -2.48 23.25
N LYS A 69 -12.31 -2.84 24.46
CA LYS A 69 -11.68 -3.86 25.31
C LYS A 69 -11.72 -5.27 24.72
N ILE A 70 -12.67 -5.54 23.83
CA ILE A 70 -12.83 -6.85 23.18
C ILE A 70 -12.29 -6.79 21.74
N GLY A 71 -12.61 -5.72 21.01
CA GLY A 71 -12.21 -5.53 19.63
C GLY A 71 -10.70 -5.43 19.45
N ARG A 72 -9.98 -4.65 20.27
CA ARG A 72 -8.52 -4.48 20.11
C ARG A 72 -7.73 -5.79 20.30
N PRO A 73 -8.00 -6.63 21.31
CA PRO A 73 -7.37 -7.96 21.40
C PRO A 73 -7.64 -8.83 20.18
N ILE A 74 -8.87 -8.83 19.64
CA ILE A 74 -9.22 -9.58 18.43
C ILE A 74 -8.43 -9.06 17.22
N VAL A 75 -8.29 -7.74 17.08
CA VAL A 75 -7.46 -7.13 16.03
C VAL A 75 -6.02 -7.62 16.14
N ALA A 76 -5.42 -7.52 17.33
CA ALA A 76 -4.04 -7.93 17.54
C ALA A 76 -3.83 -9.41 17.18
N HIS A 77 -4.72 -10.29 17.64
CA HIS A 77 -4.64 -11.71 17.30
C HIS A 77 -4.84 -11.97 15.80
N GLY A 78 -5.75 -11.24 15.16
CA GLY A 78 -5.97 -11.31 13.72
C GLY A 78 -4.75 -10.87 12.92
N ILE A 79 -4.06 -9.80 13.34
CA ILE A 79 -2.84 -9.33 12.69
C ILE A 79 -1.70 -10.35 12.87
N ILE A 80 -1.51 -10.87 14.08
CA ILE A 80 -0.48 -11.90 14.35
C ILE A 80 -0.71 -13.13 13.45
N ARG A 81 -1.96 -13.58 13.31
CA ARG A 81 -2.29 -14.72 12.44
C ARG A 81 -2.10 -14.43 10.95
N SER A 82 -2.18 -13.16 10.54
CA SER A 82 -1.95 -12.72 9.17
C SER A 82 -0.51 -12.30 8.90
N TYR A 83 0.41 -12.51 9.85
CA TYR A 83 1.79 -12.04 9.71
C TYR A 83 2.47 -12.59 8.44
N ASP A 84 2.33 -13.88 8.15
CA ASP A 84 2.95 -14.49 6.97
C ASP A 84 2.40 -13.87 5.67
N LEU A 85 1.09 -13.66 5.58
CA LEU A 85 0.45 -13.00 4.43
C LEU A 85 0.91 -11.53 4.27
N LEU A 86 1.17 -10.84 5.37
CA LEU A 86 1.71 -9.48 5.34
C LEU A 86 3.16 -9.49 4.83
N CYS A 87 3.98 -10.47 5.24
CA CYS A 87 5.32 -10.67 4.72
C CYS A 87 5.30 -11.00 3.23
N GLU A 88 4.41 -11.88 2.79
CA GLU A 88 4.21 -12.21 1.38
C GLU A 88 3.82 -10.99 0.55
N LEU A 89 2.94 -10.13 1.06
CA LEU A 89 2.56 -8.86 0.42
C LEU A 89 3.77 -7.92 0.28
N VAL A 90 4.59 -7.79 1.33
CA VAL A 90 5.80 -6.95 1.26
C VAL A 90 6.77 -7.49 0.21
N GLU A 91 6.98 -8.80 0.17
CA GLU A 91 7.86 -9.42 -0.81
C GLU A 91 7.32 -9.32 -2.25
N SER A 92 6.00 -9.38 -2.45
CA SER A 92 5.41 -9.15 -3.77
C SER A 92 5.60 -7.70 -4.23
N VAL A 93 5.43 -6.73 -3.33
CA VAL A 93 5.66 -5.30 -3.60
C VAL A 93 7.11 -5.02 -3.96
N LYS A 94 8.07 -5.57 -3.20
CA LYS A 94 9.51 -5.42 -3.53
C LYS A 94 9.86 -5.97 -4.90
N LYS A 95 9.29 -7.13 -5.28
CA LYS A 95 9.49 -7.70 -6.61
C LYS A 95 8.94 -6.77 -7.69
N GLU A 96 7.74 -6.23 -7.49
CA GLU A 96 7.15 -5.27 -8.43
C GLU A 96 8.02 -4.02 -8.60
N LEU A 97 8.53 -3.45 -7.49
CA LEU A 97 9.46 -2.32 -7.52
C LEU A 97 10.74 -2.65 -8.30
N SER A 98 11.32 -3.84 -8.11
CA SER A 98 12.52 -4.27 -8.85
C SER A 98 12.28 -4.35 -10.36
N VAL A 99 11.09 -4.78 -10.79
CA VAL A 99 10.69 -4.84 -12.20
C VAL A 99 10.51 -3.43 -12.78
N ILE A 100 9.92 -2.52 -12.00
CA ILE A 100 9.75 -1.12 -12.41
C ILE A 100 11.13 -0.46 -12.58
N ALA A 101 12.04 -0.66 -11.62
CA ALA A 101 13.40 -0.13 -11.67
C ALA A 101 14.24 -0.72 -12.84
N ALA A 102 14.08 -2.00 -13.16
CA ALA A 102 14.80 -2.63 -14.28
C ALA A 102 14.38 -2.04 -15.64
N LYS A 103 13.09 -1.72 -15.83
CA LYS A 103 12.59 -1.08 -17.05
C LYS A 103 13.18 0.33 -17.27
N ASP A 104 13.58 1.02 -16.20
CA ASP A 104 14.24 2.32 -16.31
C ASP A 104 15.67 2.21 -16.89
N GLN A 105 16.38 1.11 -16.64
CA GLN A 105 17.73 0.89 -17.18
C GLN A 105 17.73 0.57 -18.69
N GLU A 106 16.70 -0.11 -19.19
CA GLU A 106 16.57 -0.43 -20.62
C GLU A 106 16.08 0.76 -21.45
N THR A 107 15.33 1.69 -20.86
CA THR A 107 14.77 2.87 -21.57
C THR A 107 15.73 4.08 -21.53
N GLY A 108 16.86 3.98 -20.82
CA GLY A 108 17.83 5.05 -20.60
C GLY A 108 19.00 5.12 -21.60
N ASN A 109 18.81 4.81 -22.89
CA ASN A 109 19.84 5.10 -23.91
C ASN A 109 19.73 6.56 -24.39
N PRO A 110 20.80 7.39 -24.29
CA PRO A 110 20.72 8.83 -24.60
C PRO A 110 21.01 9.11 -26.07
N ASP A 111 19.97 9.37 -26.86
CA ASP A 111 20.05 10.16 -28.10
C ASP A 111 18.64 10.78 -28.29
N HIS A 112 18.42 12.10 -28.25
CA HIS A 112 19.09 13.10 -29.05
C HIS A 112 19.33 14.42 -28.31
N ARG A 113 20.60 14.83 -28.37
CA ARG A 113 21.03 16.22 -28.34
C ARG A 113 20.40 16.97 -29.53
N ARG A 114 20.09 18.25 -29.31
CA ARG A 114 19.66 19.24 -30.32
C ARG A 114 20.41 19.15 -31.64
#